data_AF-A0A3C0T784-F1
#
_entry.id   AF-A0A3C0T784-F1
#
_cell.length_a   1.000
_cell.length_b   1.000
_cell.length_c   1.000
_cell.angle_alpha   90.00
_cell.angle_beta   90.00
_cell.angle_gamma   90.00
#
_symmetry.space_group_name_H-M   'P 1'
#
loop_
_entity.id
_entity.type
_entity.pdbx_description
1 polymer ?
#
loop_
_entity_poly.entity_id
_entity_poly.type
_entity_poly.pdbx_seq_one_letter_code
_entity_poly.pdbx_strand_id
1 'polypeptide(L)' 'GMNSETPALPGFEMVKPQVYAGMFTVSSDDFDNFRDALEKLTLNDAALVYEPESSDALGSGFRCGFLGMLHM' A
#
# COMPACT_ATOMS: atom_id res chain seq x y z
N GLY A 1 25.31 -7.59 -19.88
CA GLY A 1 25.37 -6.49 -18.90
C GLY A 1 24.50 -5.38 -19.42
N MET A 2 23.54 -4.90 -18.64
CA MET A 2 22.54 -3.93 -19.09
C MET A 2 23.19 -2.59 -19.45
N ASN A 3 22.73 -2.06 -20.58
CA ASN A 3 23.17 -0.86 -21.26
C ASN A 3 22.81 0.38 -20.42
N SER A 4 23.80 1.12 -19.95
CA SER A 4 23.66 2.20 -18.96
C SER A 4 23.57 3.62 -19.56
N GLU A 5 23.19 3.76 -20.82
CA GLU A 5 23.28 5.05 -21.54
C GLU A 5 21.93 5.64 -21.98
N THR A 6 20.80 5.00 -21.69
CA THR A 6 19.48 5.58 -21.97
C THR A 6 19.03 6.45 -20.79
N PRO A 7 18.97 7.79 -20.94
CA PRO A 7 18.45 8.66 -19.88
C PRO A 7 16.98 8.34 -19.60
N ALA A 8 16.59 8.39 -18.33
CA ALA A 8 15.20 8.21 -17.92
C ALA A 8 14.29 9.24 -18.60
N LEU A 9 13.04 8.85 -18.88
CA LEU A 9 12.08 9.75 -19.49
C LEU A 9 11.80 10.92 -18.53
N PRO A 10 12.00 12.19 -18.96
CA PRO A 10 11.72 13.34 -18.10
C PRO A 10 10.27 13.37 -17.65
N GLY A 11 10.03 13.67 -16.37
CA GLY A 11 8.69 13.80 -15.79
C GLY A 11 8.04 12.50 -15.33
N PHE A 12 8.68 11.34 -15.53
CA PHE A 12 8.25 10.12 -14.86
C PHE A 12 8.73 10.15 -13.41
N GLU A 13 7.79 10.18 -12.47
CA GLU A 13 8.06 10.25 -11.04
C GLU A 13 7.31 9.15 -10.30
N MET A 14 7.89 8.71 -9.19
CA MET A 14 7.21 7.79 -8.28
C MET A 14 6.07 8.54 -7.56
N VAL A 15 4.86 8.01 -7.68
CA VAL A 15 3.68 8.63 -7.08
C VAL A 15 3.75 8.49 -5.56
N LYS A 16 3.49 9.59 -4.83
CA LYS A 16 3.52 9.61 -3.36
C LYS A 16 2.10 9.57 -2.79
N PRO A 17 1.81 8.70 -1.81
CA PRO A 17 0.52 8.71 -1.13
C PRO A 17 0.25 10.07 -0.47
N GLN A 18 -0.98 10.56 -0.63
CA GLN A 18 -1.45 11.84 -0.07
C GLN A 18 -2.34 11.62 1.16
N VAL A 19 -2.99 10.46 1.27
CA VAL A 19 -3.89 10.10 2.37
C VAL A 19 -3.44 8.78 2.97
N TYR A 20 -3.45 8.68 4.29
CA TYR A 20 -3.16 7.44 5.02
C TYR A 20 -4.33 7.08 5.93
N ALA A 21 -4.62 5.78 6.03
CA ALA A 21 -5.61 5.24 6.96
C ALA A 21 -5.12 3.94 7.60
N GLY A 22 -5.43 3.75 8.88
CA GLY A 22 -5.24 2.46 9.56
C GLY A 22 -6.40 1.52 9.27
N MET A 23 -6.11 0.35 8.72
CA MET A 23 -7.07 -0.68 8.33
C MET A 23 -6.92 -1.87 9.28
N PHE A 24 -7.98 -2.18 10.01
CA PHE A 24 -8.02 -3.25 11.01
C PHE A 24 -9.19 -4.19 10.68
N THR A 25 -8.96 -5.49 10.81
CA THR A 25 -10.02 -6.48 10.61
C THR A 25 -10.94 -6.49 11.82
N VAL A 26 -12.22 -6.78 11.60
CA VAL A 26 -13.20 -6.90 12.70
C VAL A 26 -12.94 -8.17 13.53
N SER A 27 -12.51 -9.24 12.86
CA SER A 27 -12.07 -10.50 13.48
C SER A 27 -10.55 -10.66 13.32
N SER A 28 -9.88 -11.18 14.36
CA SER A 28 -8.45 -11.49 14.30
C SER A 28 -8.13 -12.57 13.26
N ASP A 29 -9.06 -13.49 13.03
CA ASP A 29 -8.86 -14.63 12.13
C ASP A 29 -8.78 -14.21 10.65
N ASP A 30 -9.23 -12.98 10.33
CA ASP A 30 -9.19 -12.42 8.98
C ASP A 30 -7.87 -11.72 8.65
N PHE A 31 -6.95 -11.57 9.61
CA PHE A 31 -5.73 -10.77 9.43
C PHE A 31 -4.87 -11.27 8.27
N ASP A 32 -4.58 -12.57 8.21
CA ASP A 32 -3.77 -13.16 7.13
C ASP A 32 -4.49 -13.08 5.78
N ASN A 33 -5.82 -13.32 5.76
CA ASN A 33 -6.61 -13.19 4.54
C ASN A 33 -6.60 -11.75 4.01
N PHE A 34 -6.67 -10.76 4.91
CA PHE A 34 -6.63 -9.35 4.55
C PHE A 34 -5.25 -8.94 4.02
N ARG A 35 -4.17 -9.42 4.66
CA ARG A 35 -2.80 -9.22 4.15
C ARG A 35 -2.65 -9.77 2.73
N ASP A 36 -3.10 -10.99 2.51
CA ASP A 36 -3.02 -11.65 1.20
C ASP A 36 -3.87 -10.93 0.15
N ALA A 37 -5.00 -10.34 0.55
CA ALA A 37 -5.82 -9.49 -0.31
C ALA A 37 -5.11 -8.18 -0.69
N LEU A 38 -4.46 -7.51 0.26
CA LEU A 38 -3.66 -6.31 0.00
C LEU A 38 -2.51 -6.62 -0.96
N GLU A 39 -1.79 -7.72 -0.74
CA GLU A 39 -0.70 -8.16 -1.64
C GLU A 39 -1.22 -8.34 -3.07
N LYS A 40 -2.34 -9.06 -3.24
CA LYS A 40 -2.97 -9.25 -4.55
C LYS A 40 -3.45 -7.95 -5.19
N LEU A 41 -3.95 -6.99 -4.39
CA LEU A 41 -4.42 -5.70 -4.89
C LEU A 41 -3.25 -4.86 -5.43
N THR A 42 -2.11 -4.85 -4.74
CA THR A 42 -0.91 -4.11 -5.19
C THR A 42 -0.33 -4.60 -6.51
N LEU A 43 -0.67 -5.80 -6.97
CA LEU A 43 -0.29 -6.29 -8.30
C LEU A 43 -0.93 -5.48 -9.43
N ASN A 44 -2.13 -4.93 -9.19
CA ASN A 44 -2.89 -4.16 -10.18
C ASN A 44 -2.92 -2.66 -9.88
N ASP A 45 -2.67 -2.27 -8.63
CA ASP A 45 -2.64 -0.89 -8.18
C ASP A 45 -1.23 -0.51 -7.68
N ALA A 46 -0.46 0.13 -8.56
CA ALA A 46 0.89 0.58 -8.24
C ALA A 46 0.94 1.81 -7.31
N ALA A 47 -0.20 2.44 -7.01
CA ALA A 47 -0.28 3.61 -6.17
C ALA A 47 -0.62 3.28 -4.70
N LEU A 48 -1.25 2.13 -4.47
CA LEU A 48 -1.47 1.60 -3.13
C LEU A 48 -0.14 1.19 -2.48
N VAL A 49 0.09 1.68 -1.28
CA VAL A 49 1.17 1.20 -0.39
C VAL A 49 0.56 0.77 0.93
N TYR A 50 1.15 -0.24 1.57
CA TYR A 50 0.73 -0.64 2.90
C TYR A 50 1.92 -1.16 3.72
N GLU A 51 1.87 -0.95 5.03
CA GLU A 51 2.83 -1.48 5.99
C GLU A 51 2.10 -2.03 7.23
N PRO A 52 2.60 -3.10 7.88
CA PRO A 52 2.03 -3.57 9.13
C PRO A 52 2.04 -2.48 10.20
N GLU A 53 0.94 -2.37 10.95
CA GLU A 53 0.78 -1.45 12.06
C GLU A 53 0.20 -2.19 13.28
N SER A 54 0.46 -1.68 14.48
CA SER A 54 -0.11 -2.21 15.72
C SER A 54 -0.77 -1.08 16.51
N SER A 55 -1.95 -1.35 17.05
CA SER A 55 -2.73 -0.45 17.89
C SER A 55 -3.03 -1.11 19.23
N ASP A 56 -2.91 -0.36 20.33
CA ASP A 56 -3.22 -0.86 21.67
C ASP A 56 -4.70 -1.25 21.84
N ALA A 57 -5.60 -0.60 21.10
CA ALA A 57 -7.04 -0.83 21.19
C ALA A 57 -7.57 -1.78 20.10
N LEU A 58 -7.01 -1.73 18.90
CA LEU A 58 -7.51 -2.46 17.73
C LEU A 58 -6.65 -3.68 17.35
N GLY A 59 -5.50 -3.87 18.00
CA GLY A 59 -4.58 -4.96 17.71
C GLY A 59 -3.78 -4.72 16.43
N SER A 60 -3.42 -5.81 15.74
CA SER A 60 -2.64 -5.77 14.50
C SER A 60 -3.49 -5.35 13.30
N GLY A 61 -2.94 -4.47 12.47
CA GLY A 61 -3.56 -4.01 11.24
C GLY A 61 -2.52 -3.56 10.22
N PHE A 62 -2.96 -2.74 9.29
CA PHE A 62 -2.10 -2.17 8.25
C PHE A 62 -2.34 -0.68 8.12
N ARG A 63 -1.26 0.07 8.00
CA ARG A 63 -1.33 1.45 7.56
C ARG A 63 -1.28 1.47 6.04
N CYS A 64 -2.38 1.88 5.41
CA CYS A 64 -2.49 1.97 3.95
C CYS A 64 -2.36 3.43 3.49
N GLY A 65 -1.63 3.64 2.39
CA GLY A 65 -1.44 4.93 1.74
C GLY A 65 -2.11 4.97 0.37
N PHE A 66 -2.84 6.05 0.10
CA PHE A 66 -3.67 6.27 -1.08
C PHE A 66 -3.37 7.61 -1.75
N LEU A 67 -3.73 7.76 -3.03
CA LEU A 67 -3.56 9.03 -3.76
C LEU A 67 -4.52 10.14 -3.32
N GLY A 68 -5.60 9.80 -2.62
CA GLY A 68 -6.62 10.73 -2.18
C GLY A 68 -7.85 10.01 -1.65
N MET A 69 -8.86 10.76 -1.20
CA MET A 69 -10.06 10.21 -0.57
C MET A 69 -10.89 9.31 -1.49
N LEU A 70 -10.92 9.56 -2.80
CA LEU A 70 -11.64 8.72 -3.77
C LEU A 70 -10.91 7.38 -4.03
N HIS A 71 -9.60 7.35 -3.82
CA HIS A 71 -8.78 6.15 -4.02
C HIS A 71 -8.90 5.18 -2.82
N MET A 72 -9.27 5.69 -1.66
CA MET A 72 -9.41 4.93 -0.41
C MET A 72 -10.64 4.03 -0.41
#